data_AF-A0A3G2IKH7-F1
#
_entry.id   AF-A0A3G2IKH7-F1
#
_cell.length_a   1.000
_cell.length_b   1.000
_cell.length_c   1.000
_cell.angle_alpha   90.00
_cell.angle_beta   90.00
_cell.angle_gamma   90.00
#
_symmetry.space_group_name_H-M   'P 1'
#
loop_
_entity.id
_entity.type
_entity.pdbx_description
1 polymer ?
#
loop_
_entity_poly.entity_id
_entity_poly.type
_entity_poly.pdbx_seq_one_letter_code
_entity_poly.pdbx_strand_id
1 'polypeptide(L)' 'MRHEEFLRGQLKKILLAASYDDSQTGAAVEHAMDYKRTNPNAGTEIVIAKAKFFAKHNTRPATPERREPIRQAALPKWKR' A
#
# COMPACT_ATOMS: atom_id res chain seq x y z
N MET A 1 1.78 13.80 -15.08
CA MET A 1 1.29 13.19 -13.82
C MET A 1 0.05 12.28 -13.96
N ARG A 2 -0.78 12.33 -15.02
CA ARG A 2 -2.09 11.62 -15.03
C ARG A 2 -2.07 10.09 -15.16
N HIS A 3 -1.00 9.49 -15.69
CA HIS A 3 -0.99 8.06 -16.03
C HIS A 3 -0.60 7.13 -14.87
N GLU A 4 0.35 7.53 -14.02
CA GLU A 4 0.76 6.73 -12.85
C GLU A 4 -0.33 6.71 -11.77
N GLU A 5 -1.00 7.83 -11.55
CA GLU A 5 -2.14 7.92 -10.61
C GLU A 5 -3.31 7.04 -11.06
N PHE A 6 -3.59 7.04 -12.37
CA PHE A 6 -4.61 6.16 -12.94
C PHE A 6 -4.26 4.68 -12.73
N LEU A 7 -3.01 4.29 -13.01
CA LEU A 7 -2.55 2.92 -12.82
C LEU A 7 -2.57 2.50 -11.35
N ARG A 8 -2.14 3.37 -10.43
CA ARG A 8 -2.24 3.15 -8.99
C ARG A 8 -3.69 2.93 -8.56
N GLY A 9 -4.62 3.75 -9.07
CA GLY A 9 -6.06 3.60 -8.80
C GLY A 9 -6.63 2.28 -9.31
N GLN A 10 -6.23 1.84 -10.52
CA GLN A 10 -6.64 0.55 -11.07
C GLN A 10 -6.08 -0.62 -10.26
N LEU A 11 -4.80 -0.60 -9.91
CA LEU A 11 -4.17 -1.63 -9.09
C LEU A 11 -4.85 -1.74 -7.72
N LYS A 12 -5.15 -0.60 -7.07
CA LYS A 12 -5.88 -0.57 -5.80
C LYS A 12 -7.26 -1.22 -5.92
N LYS A 13 -8.04 -0.88 -6.96
CA LYS A 13 -9.36 -1.50 -7.20
C LYS A 13 -9.27 -3.01 -7.43
N ILE A 14 -8.29 -3.47 -8.21
CA ILE A 14 -8.08 -4.89 -8.52
C ILE A 14 -7.75 -5.68 -7.24
N LEU A 15 -6.88 -5.12 -6.39
CA LEU A 15 -6.48 -5.77 -5.15
C LEU A 15 -7.59 -5.76 -4.09
N LEU A 16 -8.33 -4.65 -3.94
CA LEU A 16 -9.49 -4.61 -3.04
C LEU A 16 -10.60 -5.56 -3.48
N ALA A 17 -10.85 -5.70 -4.78
CA ALA A 17 -11.78 -6.69 -5.32
C ALA A 17 -11.36 -8.14 -5.04
N ALA A 18 -10.07 -8.38 -4.79
CA ALA A 18 -9.54 -9.68 -4.39
C ALA A 18 -9.48 -9.88 -2.86
N SER A 19 -10.17 -9.03 -2.09
CA SER A 19 -10.30 -9.11 -0.63
C SER A 19 -9.00 -8.97 0.17
N TYR A 20 -7.99 -8.27 -0.37
CA TYR A 20 -6.80 -7.89 0.40
C TYR A 20 -7.09 -6.71 1.33
N ASP A 21 -6.46 -6.70 2.51
CA ASP A 21 -6.55 -5.58 3.46
C ASP A 21 -5.99 -4.28 2.82
N ASP A 22 -6.51 -3.13 3.24
CA ASP A 22 -6.13 -1.81 2.71
C ASP A 22 -4.63 -1.54 2.93
N SER A 23 -4.09 -1.99 4.07
CA SER A 23 -2.66 -1.90 4.41
C SER A 23 -1.79 -2.74 3.47
N GLN A 24 -2.22 -3.98 3.17
CA GLN A 24 -1.53 -4.88 2.26
C GLN A 24 -1.61 -4.38 0.81
N THR A 25 -2.76 -3.84 0.44
CA THR A 25 -3.02 -3.28 -0.88
C THR A 25 -2.11 -2.09 -1.16
N GLY A 26 -1.97 -1.14 -0.23
CA GLY A 26 -1.09 0.02 -0.42
C GLY A 26 0.36 -0.39 -0.66
N ALA A 27 0.88 -1.33 0.14
CA ALA A 27 2.25 -1.82 0.00
C ALA A 27 2.46 -2.58 -1.33
N ALA A 28 1.48 -3.37 -1.77
CA ALA A 28 1.52 -4.09 -3.04
C ALA A 28 1.49 -3.15 -4.25
N VAL A 29 0.73 -2.06 -4.20
CA VAL A 29 0.69 -1.05 -5.26
C VAL A 29 2.03 -0.32 -5.35
N GLU A 30 2.61 0.12 -4.23
CA GLU A 30 3.93 0.79 -4.25
C GLU A 30 5.01 -0.12 -4.83
N HIS A 31 5.08 -1.38 -4.37
CA HIS A 31 6.05 -2.34 -4.89
C HIS A 31 5.89 -2.59 -6.40
N ALA A 32 4.65 -2.64 -6.89
CA ALA A 32 4.39 -2.82 -8.32
C ALA A 32 4.79 -1.58 -9.14
N MET A 33 4.58 -0.38 -8.60
CA MET A 33 4.99 0.87 -9.25
C MET A 33 6.52 1.03 -9.25
N ASP A 34 7.20 0.65 -8.17
CA ASP A 34 8.66 0.64 -8.13
C ASP A 34 9.25 -0.35 -9.14
N TYR A 35 8.63 -1.53 -9.27
CA TYR A 35 9.00 -2.48 -10.33
C TYR A 35 8.83 -1.90 -11.74
N LYS A 36 7.78 -1.12 -11.97
CA LYS A 36 7.56 -0.43 -13.26
C LYS A 36 8.58 0.68 -13.50
N ARG A 37 9.00 1.40 -12.45
CA ARG A 37 10.06 2.41 -12.53
C ARG A 37 11.40 1.78 -12.91
N THR A 38 11.73 0.62 -12.34
CA THR A 38 12.96 -0.11 -12.68
C THR A 38 12.86 -0.85 -14.02
N ASN A 39 11.64 -1.19 -14.48
CA ASN A 39 11.39 -1.90 -15.73
C ASN A 39 10.35 -1.14 -16.59
N PRO A 40 10.76 -0.10 -17.32
CA PRO A 40 9.82 0.77 -18.05
C PRO A 40 9.02 0.04 -19.14
N ASN A 41 9.61 -1.02 -19.70
CA ASN A 41 9.00 -1.85 -20.73
C ASN A 41 8.06 -2.93 -20.18
N ALA A 42 7.92 -3.02 -18.85
CA ALA A 42 6.98 -3.95 -18.25
C ALA A 42 5.55 -3.55 -18.60
N GLY A 43 4.86 -4.44 -19.31
CA GLY A 43 3.45 -4.27 -19.62
C GLY A 43 2.59 -4.22 -18.35
N THR A 44 1.41 -3.62 -18.48
CA THR A 44 0.45 -3.47 -17.38
C THR A 44 0.10 -4.80 -16.71
N GLU A 45 0.01 -5.88 -17.47
CA GLU A 45 -0.27 -7.23 -16.94
C GLU A 45 0.82 -7.73 -15.99
N ILE A 46 2.10 -7.49 -16.31
CA ILE A 46 3.23 -7.88 -15.47
C ILE A 46 3.20 -7.10 -14.15
N VAL A 47 2.85 -5.81 -14.21
CA VAL A 47 2.72 -4.97 -13.02
C VAL A 47 1.58 -5.45 -12.12
N ILE A 48 0.43 -5.83 -12.70
CA ILE A 48 -0.69 -6.43 -11.96
C ILE A 48 -0.28 -7.77 -11.34
N ALA A 49 0.41 -8.63 -12.09
CA ALA A 49 0.88 -9.92 -11.59
C ALA A 49 1.85 -9.76 -10.41
N LYS A 50 2.77 -8.79 -10.48
CA LYS A 50 3.68 -8.45 -9.37
C LYS A 50 2.92 -7.92 -8.15
N ALA A 51 1.93 -7.05 -8.35
CA ALA A 51 1.09 -6.55 -7.27
C ALA A 51 0.35 -7.69 -6.54
N LYS A 52 -0.27 -8.60 -7.30
CA LYS A 52 -0.95 -9.79 -6.76
C LYS A 52 0.02 -10.73 -6.05
N PHE A 53 1.19 -10.98 -6.65
CA PHE A 53 2.22 -11.82 -6.05
C PHE A 53 2.65 -11.26 -4.70
N PHE A 54 2.93 -9.96 -4.64
CA PHE A 54 3.32 -9.29 -3.41
C PHE A 54 2.20 -9.31 -2.38
N ALA A 55 0.94 -9.02 -2.76
CA ALA A 55 -0.20 -9.10 -1.84
C ALA A 55 -0.40 -10.50 -1.24
N LYS A 56 -0.18 -11.57 -2.04
CA LYS A 56 -0.30 -12.96 -1.58
C LYS A 56 0.82 -13.41 -0.63
N HIS A 57 2.06 -12.95 -0.86
CA HIS A 57 3.24 -13.44 -0.13
C HIS A 57 3.71 -12.49 0.96
N ASN A 58 3.31 -11.21 0.91
CA ASN A 58 3.61 -10.26 1.95
C ASN A 58 2.53 -10.34 3.03
N THR A 59 2.64 -11.38 3.87
CA THR A 59 1.92 -11.47 5.13
C THR A 59 2.51 -10.46 6.12
N ARG A 60 2.32 -9.16 5.84
CA ARG A 60 2.41 -8.17 6.91
C ARG A 60 1.41 -8.60 7.98
N PRO A 61 1.82 -8.73 9.26
CA PRO A 61 0.88 -9.00 10.32
C PRO A 61 -0.23 -7.96 10.24
N ALA A 62 -1.49 -8.43 10.33
CA ALA A 62 -2.64 -7.55 10.33
C ALA A 62 -2.39 -6.42 11.32
N THR A 63 -2.62 -5.18 10.90
CA THR A 63 -2.44 -4.02 11.79
C THR A 63 -3.30 -4.28 13.01
N PRO A 64 -2.73 -4.36 14.22
CA PRO A 64 -3.50 -4.71 15.40
C PRO A 64 -4.65 -3.71 15.54
N GLU A 65 -5.85 -4.24 15.78
CA GLU A 65 -7.04 -3.44 15.96
C GLU A 65 -6.80 -2.46 17.12
N ARG A 66 -6.77 -1.16 16.82
CA ARG A 66 -6.53 -0.11 17.84
C ARG A 66 -7.76 -0.01 18.74
N ARG A 67 -7.74 -0.71 19.86
CA ARG A 67 -8.84 -0.69 20.85
C ARG A 67 -8.83 0.51 21.78
N GLU A 68 -7.70 1.21 21.88
CA GLU A 68 -7.56 2.35 22.79
C GLU A 68 -7.39 3.68 22.03
N PRO A 69 -8.04 4.76 22.51
CA PRO A 69 -7.86 6.08 21.94
C PRO A 69 -6.41 6.56 22.11
N ILE A 70 -5.89 7.26 21.10
CA ILE A 70 -4.57 7.88 21.16
C ILE A 70 -4.57 8.90 22.31
N ARG A 71 -3.99 8.52 23.45
CA ARG A 71 -3.74 9.47 24.54
C ARG A 71 -2.70 10.46 24.04
N GLN A 72 -3.11 11.69 23.74
CA GLN A 72 -2.17 12.77 23.46
C GLN A 72 -1.26 12.92 24.70
N ALA A 73 0.02 12.60 24.54
CA ALA A 73 1.01 12.88 25.57
C ALA A 73 1.13 14.41 25.66
N ALA A 74 0.71 15.00 26.78
CA ALA A 74 0.96 16.39 27.05
C ALA A 74 2.46 16.58 27.30
N LEU A 75 3.12 17.41 26.50
CA LEU A 75 4.50 17.80 26.74
C LEU A 75 4.57 18.55 28.08
N PRO A 76 5.60 18.31 28.93
CA PRO A 76 5.75 19.03 30.17
C PRO A 76 5.90 20.52 29.87
N LYS A 77 5.08 21.34 30.54
CA LYS A 77 5.18 22.80 30.44
C LYS A 77 6.55 23.21 30.97
N TRP A 78 7.42 23.72 30.10
CA TRP A 78 8.69 24.31 30.49
C TRP A 78 8.40 25.50 31.39
N LYS A 79 8.71 25.40 32.69
CA LYS A 79 8.65 26.55 33.61
C LYS A 79 9.77 27.52 33.20
N ARG A 80 9.41 28.73 32.77
CA ARG A 80 10.30 29.89 32.76
C ARG A 80 10.32 30.53 34.13
#